data_AF-A0A2I9E3W0-F1
#
_entry.id   AF-A0A2I9E3W0-F1
#
_cell.length_a   1.000
_cell.length_b   1.000
_cell.length_c   1.000
_cell.angle_alpha   90.00
_cell.angle_beta   90.00
_cell.angle_gamma   90.00
#
_symmetry.space_group_name_H-M   'P 1'
#
loop_
_entity.id
_entity.type
_entity.pdbx_description
1 polymer ?
#
loop_
_entity_poly.entity_id
_entity_poly.type
_entity_poly.pdbx_seq_one_letter_code
_entity_poly.pdbx_strand_id
1 'polypeptide(L)'
;MKLFSLKLLLALSLSLIIRTNTVAQGMPVYDNTNFISFMKSLLESGKQTAELLKTVKFLKEQKENIDKVNSVIKQLNAVKELAKNNQRLYDMVQDDLRQILNSPYIRPEEVGRISDSFQGIIENSMMSMDYIDQVLSSDNLRMTDAERTAILKEKELQSIEMVAEIEAKTRRYREIIAFREMQDKINNREINY
;
A
#
# COMPACT_ATOMS: atom_id res chain seq x y z
N MET A 1 70.42 26.58 1.04
CA MET A 1 69.20 27.15 0.41
C MET A 1 68.61 26.26 -0.69
N LYS A 2 69.40 25.67 -1.61
CA LYS A 2 68.89 24.82 -2.72
C LYS A 2 68.16 23.52 -2.33
N LEU A 3 68.54 22.86 -1.22
CA LEU A 3 67.87 21.62 -0.79
C LEU A 3 66.46 21.86 -0.21
N PHE A 4 66.22 23.04 0.37
CA PHE A 4 64.95 23.36 1.02
C PHE A 4 63.87 23.67 -0.04
N SER A 5 64.24 24.39 -1.10
CA SER A 5 63.36 24.66 -2.24
C SER A 5 63.03 23.41 -3.06
N LEU A 6 63.95 22.44 -3.18
CA LEU A 6 63.68 21.17 -3.87
C LEU A 6 62.70 20.28 -3.08
N LYS A 7 62.84 20.22 -1.75
CA LYS A 7 61.90 19.49 -0.88
C LYS A 7 60.49 20.12 -0.89
N LEU A 8 60.43 21.46 -0.98
CA LEU A 8 59.16 22.20 -1.08
C LEU A 8 58.46 21.93 -2.43
N LEU A 9 59.21 21.92 -3.53
CA LEU A 9 58.70 21.59 -4.86
C LEU A 9 58.22 20.12 -4.96
N LEU A 10 58.95 19.19 -4.33
CA LEU A 10 58.54 17.78 -4.29
C LEU A 10 57.26 17.59 -3.45
N ALA A 11 57.15 18.27 -2.31
CA ALA A 11 55.96 18.24 -1.45
C ALA A 11 54.73 18.86 -2.14
N LEU A 12 54.90 19.93 -2.92
CA LEU A 12 53.82 20.55 -3.71
C LEU A 12 53.38 19.68 -4.89
N SER A 13 54.30 18.91 -5.48
CA SER A 13 53.98 17.98 -6.57
C SER A 13 53.19 16.75 -6.07
N LEU A 14 53.39 16.35 -4.81
CA LEU A 14 52.71 15.20 -4.22
C LEU A 14 51.26 15.51 -3.81
N SER A 15 50.95 16.77 -3.46
CA SER A 15 49.57 17.18 -3.14
C SER A 15 48.66 17.33 -4.37
N LEU A 16 49.24 17.51 -5.57
CA LEU A 16 48.52 17.61 -6.84
C LEU A 16 48.08 16.24 -7.41
N ILE A 17 48.56 15.12 -6.86
CA ILE A 17 48.21 13.76 -7.30
C ILE A 17 47.08 13.15 -6.46
N ILE A 18 46.68 13.78 -5.35
CA ILE A 18 45.55 13.33 -4.55
C ILE A 18 44.25 13.82 -5.21
N ARG A 19 43.77 13.09 -6.23
CA ARG A 19 42.35 13.12 -6.59
C ARG A 19 41.57 12.54 -5.42
N THR A 20 41.06 13.41 -4.56
CA THR A 20 40.02 13.02 -3.60
C THR A 20 38.76 12.74 -4.39
N ASN A 21 38.55 11.48 -4.78
CA ASN A 21 37.22 10.96 -5.09
C ASN A 21 36.46 10.83 -3.76
N THR A 22 36.18 11.96 -3.12
CA THR A 22 35.20 12.00 -2.03
C THR A 22 33.85 11.81 -2.67
N VAL A 23 33.47 10.54 -2.86
CA VAL A 23 32.07 10.18 -3.03
C VAL A 23 31.46 10.37 -1.65
N ALA A 24 31.08 11.62 -1.35
CA ALA A 24 30.08 11.88 -0.32
C ALA A 24 28.74 11.38 -0.88
N GLN A 25 28.61 10.06 -1.03
CA GLN A 25 27.30 9.45 -1.13
C GLN A 25 26.72 9.58 0.27
N GLY A 26 25.88 10.60 0.46
CA GLY A 26 24.91 10.55 1.53
C GLY A 26 24.21 9.18 1.45
N MET A 27 23.89 8.59 2.61
CA MET A 27 22.97 7.46 2.66
C MET A 27 21.80 7.77 1.73
N PRO A 28 21.41 6.85 0.83
CA PRO A 28 20.31 7.11 -0.09
C PRO A 28 19.11 7.60 0.71
N VAL A 29 18.81 8.89 0.57
CA VAL A 29 17.58 9.47 1.11
C VAL A 29 16.51 8.97 0.17
N TYR A 30 15.77 7.98 0.65
CA TYR A 30 14.67 7.39 -0.09
C TYR A 30 13.72 8.48 -0.56
N ASP A 31 13.31 8.39 -1.83
CA ASP A 31 12.16 9.14 -2.31
C ASP A 31 10.90 8.51 -1.73
N ASN A 32 10.58 8.89 -0.51
CA ASN A 32 9.41 8.47 0.25
C ASN A 32 8.16 9.28 -0.15
N THR A 33 8.23 10.13 -1.18
CA THR A 33 7.09 10.87 -1.72
C THR A 33 5.96 9.91 -2.11
N ASN A 34 6.30 8.80 -2.78
CA ASN A 34 5.32 7.78 -3.20
C ASN A 34 4.66 7.09 -1.99
N PHE A 35 5.41 6.80 -0.93
CA PHE A 35 4.86 6.18 0.28
C PHE A 35 3.97 7.16 1.06
N ILE A 36 4.35 8.43 1.15
CA ILE A 36 3.56 9.47 1.82
C ILE A 36 2.26 9.74 1.03
N SER A 37 2.32 9.84 -0.30
CA SER A 37 1.12 9.96 -1.13
C SER A 37 0.23 8.74 -0.98
N PHE A 38 0.81 7.54 -0.93
CA PHE A 38 0.07 6.30 -0.71
C PHE A 38 -0.63 6.27 0.65
N MET A 39 0.05 6.66 1.74
CA MET A 39 -0.56 6.79 3.06
C MET A 39 -1.69 7.82 3.10
N LYS A 40 -1.56 8.91 2.33
CA LYS A 40 -2.63 9.91 2.20
C LYS A 40 -3.86 9.32 1.49
N SER A 41 -3.66 8.61 0.38
CA SER A 41 -4.73 7.92 -0.35
C SER A 41 -5.45 6.90 0.53
N LEU A 42 -4.70 6.13 1.34
CA LEU A 42 -5.28 5.23 2.33
C LEU A 42 -6.20 5.95 3.32
N LEU A 43 -5.73 7.06 3.90
CA LEU A 43 -6.53 7.85 4.86
C LEU A 43 -7.82 8.40 4.22
N GLU A 44 -7.76 8.80 2.95
CA GLU A 44 -8.92 9.26 2.19
C GLU A 44 -9.92 8.12 1.93
N SER A 45 -9.43 6.96 1.50
CA SER A 45 -10.23 5.73 1.34
C SER A 45 -10.95 5.31 2.63
N GLY A 46 -10.28 5.43 3.78
CA GLY A 46 -10.88 5.13 5.08
C GLY A 46 -12.08 6.02 5.41
N LYS A 47 -12.00 7.32 5.07
CA LYS A 47 -13.13 8.25 5.23
C LYS A 47 -14.30 7.89 4.32
N GLN A 48 -14.04 7.60 3.05
CA GLN A 48 -15.07 7.21 2.09
C GLN A 48 -15.79 5.93 2.53
N THR A 49 -15.03 4.92 3.00
CA THR A 49 -15.58 3.66 3.51
C THR A 49 -16.49 3.88 4.73
N ALA A 50 -16.10 4.78 5.64
CA ALA A 50 -16.91 5.12 6.80
C ALA A 50 -18.24 5.80 6.43
N GLU A 51 -18.24 6.69 5.44
CA GLU A 51 -19.47 7.29 4.92
C GLU A 51 -20.37 6.24 4.26
N LEU A 52 -19.81 5.33 3.46
CA LEU A 52 -20.57 4.25 2.85
C LEU A 52 -21.22 3.33 3.90
N LEU A 53 -20.52 3.01 4.99
CA LEU A 53 -21.08 2.24 6.11
C LEU A 53 -22.25 2.96 6.79
N LYS A 54 -22.17 4.29 6.95
CA LYS A 54 -23.28 5.09 7.47
C LYS A 54 -24.49 5.02 6.53
N THR A 55 -24.26 5.16 5.22
CA THR A 55 -25.30 5.04 4.19
C THR A 55 -25.97 3.67 4.24
N VAL A 56 -25.20 2.58 4.33
CA VAL A 56 -25.75 1.22 4.51
C VAL A 56 -26.59 1.12 5.78
N LYS A 57 -26.12 1.65 6.91
CA LYS A 57 -26.87 1.60 8.17
C LYS A 57 -28.20 2.34 8.06
N PHE A 58 -28.19 3.53 7.48
CA PHE A 58 -29.39 4.34 7.24
C PHE A 58 -30.40 3.65 6.32
N LEU A 59 -29.93 3.08 5.20
CA LEU A 59 -30.78 2.34 4.27
C LEU A 59 -31.37 1.07 4.89
N LYS A 60 -30.65 0.43 5.83
CA LYS A 60 -31.16 -0.72 6.59
C LYS A 60 -32.31 -0.29 7.51
N GLU A 61 -32.09 0.76 8.31
CA GLU A 61 -33.06 1.27 9.29
C GLU A 61 -34.37 1.72 8.65
N GLN A 62 -34.32 2.34 7.47
CA GLN A 62 -35.52 2.74 6.73
C GLN A 62 -36.35 1.55 6.20
N LYS A 63 -35.71 0.41 5.95
CA LYS A 63 -36.31 -0.70 5.22
C LYS A 63 -37.05 -1.71 6.09
N GLU A 64 -36.70 -1.82 7.37
CA GLU A 64 -37.38 -2.74 8.32
C GLU A 64 -38.90 -2.46 8.46
N ASN A 65 -39.42 -1.39 7.83
CA ASN A 65 -40.83 -0.98 7.82
C ASN A 65 -41.63 -1.32 6.53
N ILE A 66 -41.08 -1.94 5.48
CA ILE A 66 -41.79 -2.14 4.19
C ILE A 66 -41.62 -3.56 3.62
N ASP A 67 -42.73 -4.22 3.28
CA ASP A 67 -42.87 -5.64 2.86
C ASP A 67 -42.44 -6.02 1.42
N LYS A 68 -41.70 -5.17 0.67
CA LYS A 68 -41.16 -5.53 -0.66
C LYS A 68 -39.65 -5.34 -0.72
N VAL A 69 -38.91 -6.44 -0.52
CA VAL A 69 -37.60 -6.33 0.15
C VAL A 69 -36.45 -7.09 -0.53
N ASN A 70 -36.65 -7.96 -1.53
CA ASN A 70 -35.59 -8.90 -1.93
C ASN A 70 -34.42 -8.24 -2.71
N SER A 71 -34.68 -7.49 -3.78
CA SER A 71 -33.60 -6.87 -4.59
C SER A 71 -32.83 -5.81 -3.82
N VAL A 72 -33.53 -4.90 -3.15
CA VAL A 72 -32.89 -3.87 -2.31
C VAL A 72 -32.15 -4.51 -1.10
N ILE A 73 -32.52 -5.70 -0.60
CA ILE A 73 -31.73 -6.40 0.44
C ILE A 73 -30.43 -6.90 -0.16
N LYS A 74 -30.48 -7.47 -1.36
CA LYS A 74 -29.28 -7.94 -2.07
C LYS A 74 -28.32 -6.78 -2.32
N GLN A 75 -28.83 -5.62 -2.75
CA GLN A 75 -28.03 -4.41 -2.93
C GLN A 75 -27.41 -3.95 -1.61
N LEU A 76 -28.22 -3.86 -0.54
CA LEU A 76 -27.75 -3.46 0.77
C LEU A 76 -26.64 -4.41 1.30
N ASN A 77 -26.82 -5.72 1.12
CA ASN A 77 -25.82 -6.71 1.51
C ASN A 77 -24.55 -6.58 0.67
N ALA A 78 -24.66 -6.41 -0.65
CA ALA A 78 -23.50 -6.21 -1.52
C ALA A 78 -22.70 -4.97 -1.11
N VAL A 79 -23.37 -3.83 -0.88
CA VAL A 79 -22.70 -2.59 -0.42
C VAL A 79 -22.07 -2.77 0.97
N LYS A 80 -22.73 -3.51 1.87
CA LYS A 80 -22.18 -3.82 3.19
C LYS A 80 -20.90 -4.65 3.11
N GLU A 81 -20.90 -5.72 2.30
CA GLU A 81 -19.74 -6.58 2.15
C GLU A 81 -18.61 -5.85 1.41
N LEU A 82 -18.94 -5.02 0.42
CA LEU A 82 -18.02 -4.07 -0.21
C LEU A 82 -17.32 -3.20 0.84
N ALA A 83 -18.08 -2.49 1.66
CA ALA A 83 -17.52 -1.60 2.67
C ALA A 83 -16.62 -2.35 3.67
N LYS A 84 -17.01 -3.54 4.11
CA LYS A 84 -16.18 -4.39 4.98
C LYS A 84 -14.88 -4.85 4.32
N ASN A 85 -14.95 -5.30 3.07
CA ASN A 85 -13.78 -5.76 2.34
C ASN A 85 -12.79 -4.61 2.14
N ASN A 86 -13.29 -3.39 1.87
CA ASN A 86 -12.46 -2.20 1.75
C ASN A 86 -11.82 -1.80 3.09
N GLN A 87 -12.57 -1.88 4.20
CA GLN A 87 -11.99 -1.69 5.53
C GLN A 87 -10.85 -2.69 5.79
N ARG A 88 -11.06 -3.96 5.47
CA ARG A 88 -10.04 -5.00 5.64
C ARG A 88 -8.81 -4.77 4.76
N LEU A 89 -9.01 -4.35 3.50
CA LEU A 89 -7.91 -3.96 2.60
C LEU A 89 -7.07 -2.85 3.23
N TYR A 90 -7.74 -1.81 3.73
CA TYR A 90 -7.09 -0.69 4.39
C TYR A 90 -6.31 -1.13 5.64
N ASP A 91 -6.93 -1.91 6.52
CA ASP A 91 -6.30 -2.37 7.77
C ASP A 91 -5.04 -3.22 7.48
N MET A 92 -5.15 -4.17 6.55
CA MET A 92 -4.02 -5.01 6.15
C MET A 92 -2.89 -4.18 5.55
N VAL A 93 -3.20 -3.22 4.69
CA VAL A 93 -2.17 -2.38 4.07
C VAL A 93 -1.54 -1.44 5.10
N GLN A 94 -2.32 -0.80 5.96
CA GLN A 94 -1.80 0.14 6.95
C GLN A 94 -0.80 -0.55 7.90
N ASP A 95 -1.15 -1.73 8.40
CA ASP A 95 -0.35 -2.41 9.41
C ASP A 95 0.70 -3.33 8.79
N ASP A 96 0.31 -4.19 7.84
CA ASP A 96 1.20 -5.22 7.30
C ASP A 96 2.26 -4.61 6.38
N LEU A 97 1.89 -3.66 5.50
CA LEU A 97 2.87 -3.03 4.63
C LEU A 97 3.87 -2.22 5.45
N ARG A 98 3.42 -1.51 6.48
CA ARG A 98 4.31 -0.79 7.39
C ARG A 98 5.30 -1.74 8.06
N GLN A 99 4.85 -2.90 8.53
CA GLN A 99 5.76 -3.91 9.11
C GLN A 99 6.75 -4.46 8.07
N ILE A 100 6.28 -4.75 6.86
CA ILE A 100 7.13 -5.24 5.77
C ILE A 100 8.21 -4.21 5.43
N LEU A 101 7.82 -2.95 5.17
CA LEU A 101 8.75 -1.91 4.73
C LEU A 101 9.75 -1.48 5.82
N ASN A 102 9.39 -1.60 7.10
CA ASN A 102 10.30 -1.31 8.21
C ASN A 102 11.20 -2.51 8.59
N SER A 103 11.06 -3.65 7.93
CA SER A 103 11.90 -4.81 8.20
C SER A 103 13.35 -4.56 7.77
N PRO A 104 14.36 -4.87 8.60
CA PRO A 104 15.77 -4.75 8.21
C PRO A 104 16.15 -5.73 7.09
N TYR A 105 15.29 -6.72 6.82
CA TYR A 105 15.49 -7.72 5.77
C TYR A 105 14.88 -7.33 4.43
N ILE A 106 14.25 -6.16 4.31
CA ILE A 106 13.83 -5.59 3.02
C ILE A 106 14.92 -4.63 2.54
N ARG A 107 15.37 -4.83 1.30
CA ARG A 107 16.42 -3.99 0.73
C ARG A 107 15.86 -2.64 0.29
N PRO A 108 16.67 -1.57 0.32
CA PRO A 108 16.24 -0.23 -0.09
C PRO A 108 15.51 -0.17 -1.44
N GLU A 109 16.07 -0.82 -2.44
CA GLU A 109 15.56 -0.85 -3.81
C GLU A 109 14.29 -1.71 -3.98
N GLU A 110 13.91 -2.51 -2.97
CA GLU A 110 12.66 -3.27 -2.97
C GLU A 110 11.48 -2.43 -2.49
N VAL A 111 11.70 -1.43 -1.64
CA VAL A 111 10.65 -0.61 -1.02
C VAL A 111 9.70 -0.02 -2.07
N GLY A 112 10.24 0.55 -3.15
CA GLY A 112 9.44 1.10 -4.25
C GLY A 112 8.57 0.03 -4.92
N ARG A 113 9.18 -1.07 -5.37
CA ARG A 113 8.46 -2.18 -6.02
C ARG A 113 7.39 -2.80 -5.12
N ILE A 114 7.67 -2.92 -3.82
CA ILE A 114 6.70 -3.40 -2.85
C ILE A 114 5.54 -2.41 -2.82
N SER A 115 5.80 -1.14 -2.55
CA SER A 115 4.77 -0.09 -2.47
C SER A 115 3.89 -0.03 -3.72
N ASP A 116 4.50 -0.03 -4.91
CA ASP A 116 3.80 -0.01 -6.20
C ASP A 116 2.86 -1.22 -6.35
N SER A 117 3.28 -2.40 -5.85
CA SER A 117 2.47 -3.62 -5.93
C SER A 117 1.22 -3.61 -5.06
N PHE A 118 1.19 -2.81 -4.00
CA PHE A 118 0.01 -2.59 -3.15
C PHE A 118 -0.83 -1.39 -3.64
N GLN A 119 -0.18 -0.39 -4.22
CA GLN A 119 -0.83 0.84 -4.68
C GLN A 119 -1.94 0.58 -5.70
N GLY A 120 -1.71 -0.27 -6.71
CA GLY A 120 -2.73 -0.57 -7.72
C GLY A 120 -4.00 -1.21 -7.15
N ILE A 121 -3.89 -1.98 -6.05
CA ILE A 121 -5.04 -2.62 -5.40
C ILE A 121 -5.87 -1.58 -4.64
N ILE A 122 -5.20 -0.69 -3.91
CA ILE A 122 -5.86 0.38 -3.16
C ILE A 122 -6.50 1.40 -4.11
N GLU A 123 -5.84 1.77 -5.21
CA GLU A 123 -6.41 2.67 -6.21
C GLU A 123 -7.69 2.10 -6.83
N ASN A 124 -7.69 0.80 -7.18
CA ASN A 124 -8.87 0.13 -7.70
C ASN A 124 -10.02 0.04 -6.66
N SER A 125 -9.66 -0.20 -5.41
CA SER A 125 -10.58 -0.17 -4.27
C SER A 125 -11.25 1.20 -4.11
N MET A 126 -10.49 2.30 -4.15
CA MET A 126 -11.02 3.67 -4.09
C MET A 126 -11.94 3.99 -5.28
N MET A 127 -11.49 3.71 -6.52
CA MET A 127 -12.32 3.92 -7.71
C MET A 127 -13.65 3.14 -7.64
N SER A 128 -13.62 1.95 -7.06
CA SER A 128 -14.82 1.14 -6.86
C SER A 128 -15.74 1.76 -5.80
N MET A 129 -15.22 2.39 -4.74
CA MET A 129 -16.03 3.09 -3.75
C MET A 129 -16.71 4.34 -4.33
N ASP A 130 -15.96 5.17 -5.07
CA ASP A 130 -16.50 6.36 -5.73
C ASP A 130 -17.64 5.99 -6.69
N TYR A 131 -17.45 4.90 -7.44
CA TYR A 131 -18.48 4.41 -8.36
C TYR A 131 -19.73 3.89 -7.63
N ILE A 132 -19.57 3.19 -6.50
CA ILE A 132 -20.71 2.74 -5.69
C ILE A 132 -21.48 3.95 -5.15
N ASP A 133 -20.76 4.96 -4.64
CA ASP A 133 -21.39 6.19 -4.14
C ASP A 133 -22.23 6.87 -5.23
N GLN A 134 -21.72 6.96 -6.46
CA GLN A 134 -22.48 7.45 -7.61
C GLN A 134 -23.71 6.59 -7.94
N VAL A 135 -23.58 5.26 -7.88
CA VAL A 135 -24.68 4.30 -8.16
C VAL A 135 -25.79 4.38 -7.11
N LEU A 136 -25.45 4.69 -5.87
CA LEU A 136 -26.40 4.83 -4.76
C LEU A 136 -27.01 6.23 -4.65
N SER A 137 -26.26 7.26 -5.02
CA SER A 137 -26.66 8.68 -4.87
C SER A 137 -27.48 9.20 -6.04
N SER A 138 -27.37 8.58 -7.22
CA SER A 138 -28.08 9.09 -8.40
C SER A 138 -29.48 8.49 -8.51
N ASP A 139 -30.49 9.33 -8.26
CA ASP A 139 -31.85 9.19 -8.82
C ASP A 139 -31.86 9.19 -10.38
N ASN A 140 -30.67 9.32 -11.03
CA ASN A 140 -30.49 9.77 -12.40
C ASN A 140 -29.62 8.89 -13.32
N LEU A 141 -29.09 7.74 -12.87
CA LEU A 141 -28.57 6.78 -13.84
C LEU A 141 -29.77 6.05 -14.46
N ARG A 142 -29.82 6.02 -15.80
CA ARG A 142 -30.86 5.34 -16.61
C ARG A 142 -30.76 3.80 -16.49
N MET A 143 -30.58 3.27 -15.28
CA MET A 143 -30.40 1.85 -14.98
C MET A 143 -31.60 1.30 -14.20
N THR A 144 -31.92 0.05 -14.49
CA THR A 144 -32.93 -0.73 -13.79
C THR A 144 -32.40 -1.27 -12.46
N ASP A 145 -33.30 -1.64 -11.55
CA ASP A 145 -32.95 -2.24 -10.26
C ASP A 145 -32.14 -3.55 -10.41
N ALA A 146 -32.39 -4.28 -11.50
CA ALA A 146 -31.64 -5.49 -11.85
C ALA A 146 -30.20 -5.17 -12.28
N GLU A 147 -30.01 -4.17 -13.15
CA GLU A 147 -28.69 -3.72 -13.60
C GLU A 147 -27.87 -3.18 -12.41
N ARG A 148 -28.49 -2.39 -11.53
CA ARG A 148 -27.84 -1.92 -10.30
C ARG A 148 -27.38 -3.08 -9.42
N THR A 149 -28.25 -4.08 -9.23
CA THR A 149 -27.92 -5.26 -8.42
C THR A 149 -26.77 -6.06 -9.04
N ALA A 150 -26.74 -6.21 -10.36
CA ALA A 150 -25.67 -6.92 -11.05
C ALA A 150 -24.32 -6.20 -10.90
N ILE A 151 -24.29 -4.87 -11.08
CA ILE A 151 -23.10 -4.04 -10.90
C ILE A 151 -22.58 -4.15 -9.47
N LEU A 152 -23.46 -3.99 -8.47
CA LEU A 152 -23.05 -4.09 -7.06
C LEU A 152 -22.50 -5.49 -6.74
N LYS A 153 -23.06 -6.54 -7.35
CA LYS A 153 -22.56 -7.90 -7.15
C LYS A 153 -21.20 -8.14 -7.81
N GLU A 154 -20.98 -7.59 -9.00
CA GLU A 154 -19.70 -7.62 -9.68
C GLU A 154 -18.62 -6.92 -8.84
N LYS A 155 -18.93 -5.73 -8.33
CA LYS A 155 -18.02 -5.00 -7.43
C LYS A 155 -17.73 -5.77 -6.15
N GLU A 156 -18.74 -6.41 -5.56
CA GLU A 156 -18.55 -7.27 -4.38
C GLU A 156 -17.52 -8.37 -4.68
N LEU A 157 -17.63 -9.07 -5.80
CA LEU A 157 -16.67 -10.10 -6.21
C LEU A 157 -15.26 -9.53 -6.42
N GLN A 158 -15.14 -8.40 -7.13
CA GLN A 158 -13.85 -7.72 -7.31
C GLN A 158 -13.21 -7.36 -5.95
N SER A 159 -14.00 -6.93 -4.97
CA SER A 159 -13.47 -6.62 -3.63
C SER A 159 -12.94 -7.85 -2.88
N ILE A 160 -13.55 -9.02 -3.08
CA ILE A 160 -13.07 -10.28 -2.50
C ILE A 160 -11.74 -10.68 -3.15
N GLU A 161 -11.64 -10.57 -4.46
CA GLU A 161 -10.40 -10.85 -5.20
C GLU A 161 -9.26 -9.94 -4.76
N MET A 162 -9.52 -8.64 -4.62
CA MET A 162 -8.52 -7.69 -4.10
C MET A 162 -8.03 -8.05 -2.70
N VAL A 163 -8.94 -8.50 -1.81
CA VAL A 163 -8.57 -8.94 -0.44
C VAL A 163 -7.65 -10.16 -0.53
N ALA A 164 -8.01 -11.16 -1.33
CA ALA A 164 -7.20 -12.36 -1.51
C ALA A 164 -5.83 -12.03 -2.11
N GLU A 165 -5.76 -11.08 -3.05
CA GLU A 165 -4.51 -10.64 -3.65
C GLU A 165 -3.60 -9.96 -2.63
N ILE A 166 -4.12 -9.03 -1.81
CA ILE A 166 -3.34 -8.38 -0.75
C ILE A 166 -2.81 -9.41 0.25
N GLU A 167 -3.64 -10.37 0.67
CA GLU A 167 -3.22 -11.41 1.60
C GLU A 167 -2.09 -12.27 1.04
N ALA A 168 -2.18 -12.64 -0.25
CA ALA A 168 -1.16 -13.41 -0.92
C ALA A 168 0.17 -12.62 -1.02
N LYS A 169 0.12 -11.34 -1.40
CA LYS A 169 1.32 -10.48 -1.45
C LYS A 169 1.94 -10.29 -0.07
N THR A 170 1.14 -10.00 0.94
CA THR A 170 1.60 -9.86 2.32
C THR A 170 2.29 -11.13 2.81
N ARG A 171 1.67 -12.30 2.61
CA ARG A 171 2.25 -13.60 2.98
C ARG A 171 3.61 -13.81 2.31
N ARG A 172 3.70 -13.56 1.01
CA ARG A 172 4.94 -13.69 0.24
C ARG A 172 6.07 -12.83 0.81
N TYR A 173 5.80 -11.58 1.15
CA TYR A 173 6.84 -10.71 1.73
C TYR A 173 7.23 -11.12 3.15
N ARG A 174 6.29 -11.59 3.97
CA ARG A 174 6.60 -12.18 5.28
C ARG A 174 7.52 -13.40 5.17
N GLU A 175 7.27 -14.28 4.19
CA GLU A 175 8.12 -15.45 3.92
C GLU A 175 9.52 -15.04 3.47
N ILE A 176 9.64 -14.03 2.60
CA ILE A 176 10.93 -13.48 2.16
C ILE A 176 11.73 -12.93 3.35
N ILE A 177 11.08 -12.17 4.23
CA ILE A 177 11.69 -11.61 5.45
C ILE A 177 12.18 -12.75 6.35
N ALA A 178 11.34 -13.73 6.65
CA ALA A 178 11.68 -14.85 7.52
C ALA A 178 12.84 -15.69 6.94
N PHE A 179 12.86 -15.90 5.62
CA PHE A 179 13.96 -16.60 4.95
C PHE A 179 15.28 -15.85 5.10
N ARG A 180 15.29 -14.53 4.88
CA ARG A 180 16.50 -13.71 5.01
C ARG A 180 16.98 -13.61 6.46
N GLU A 181 16.06 -13.52 7.41
CA GLU A 181 16.38 -13.59 8.83
C GLU A 181 17.05 -14.92 9.19
N MET A 182 16.55 -16.03 8.65
CA MET A 182 17.17 -17.34 8.85
C MET A 182 18.60 -17.39 8.26
N GLN A 183 18.80 -16.84 7.06
CA GLN A 183 20.12 -16.78 6.44
C GLN A 183 21.10 -15.96 7.29
N ASP A 184 20.67 -14.80 7.79
CA ASP A 184 21.50 -13.93 8.63
C ASP A 184 21.89 -14.64 9.94
N LYS A 185 20.93 -15.31 10.60
CA LYS A 185 21.19 -16.11 11.79
C LYS A 185 22.15 -17.27 11.54
N ILE A 186 22.16 -17.88 10.36
CA ILE A 186 23.10 -18.96 10.02
C ILE A 186 24.50 -18.40 9.77
N ASN A 187 24.60 -17.29 9.03
CA ASN A 187 25.86 -16.68 8.65
C ASN A 187 26.62 -16.06 9.83
N ASN A 188 25.88 -15.53 10.82
CA ASN A 188 26.46 -14.87 12.00
C ASN A 188 26.55 -15.80 13.23
N ARG A 189 26.42 -17.14 13.06
CA ARG A 189 26.68 -18.07 14.15
C ARG A 189 28.16 -18.05 14.49
N GLU A 190 28.49 -17.70 15.72
CA GLU A 190 29.83 -17.92 16.27
C GLU A 190 30.11 -19.43 16.24
N ILE A 191 31.08 -19.83 15.41
CA ILE A 191 31.53 -21.21 15.35
C ILE A 191 32.49 -21.40 16.53
N ASN A 192 31.94 -21.79 17.68
CA ASN A 192 32.75 -22.29 18.80
C ASN A 192 33.31 -23.65 18.39
N TYR A 193 34.56 -23.66 17.91
CA TYR A 193 35.37 -24.87 17.71
C TYR A 193 36.01 -25.33 19.03
#